data_AF-A0AAP2CKQ7-F1
#
_entry.id   AF-A0AAP2CKQ7-F1
#
_cell.length_a   1.000
_cell.length_b   1.000
_cell.length_c   1.000
_cell.angle_alpha   90.00
_cell.angle_beta   90.00
_cell.angle_gamma   90.00
#
_symmetry.space_group_name_H-M   'P 1'
#
loop_
_entity.id
_entity.type
_entity.pdbx_description
1 polymer ?
#
loop_
_entity_poly.entity_id
_entity_poly.type
_entity_poly.pdbx_seq_one_letter_code
_entity_poly.pdbx_strand_id
1 'polypeptide(L)'
;MKNDIVGYWQMVSFEAFTSIISSPRHYEASEEERYKIEETFQFVLDNTYYNFQNDTVYFADYKEHKMFDKVGRWHIKSDTLYINDLSKIQTYKFFLKKVDADSLVMNLIHKNGDISRNDMVFIRR
;
A
#
# COMPACT_ATOMS: atom_id res chain seq x y z
N MET A 1 1.55 -4.94 -19.20
CA MET A 1 1.96 -4.72 -17.79
C MET A 1 2.32 -3.27 -17.48
N LYS A 2 3.36 -2.66 -18.09
CA LYS A 2 3.71 -1.24 -17.79
C LYS A 2 2.60 -0.24 -18.12
N ASN A 3 1.84 -0.47 -19.19
CA ASN A 3 0.71 0.40 -19.54
C ASN A 3 -0.49 0.20 -18.61
N ASP A 4 -0.64 -1.00 -18.05
CA ASP A 4 -1.82 -1.35 -17.24
C ASP A 4 -1.73 -0.72 -15.85
N ILE A 5 -0.54 -0.43 -15.33
CA ILE A 5 -0.38 0.21 -14.01
C ILE A 5 -0.53 1.74 -14.05
N VAL A 6 -0.42 2.38 -15.21
CA VAL A 6 -0.56 3.85 -15.33
C VAL A 6 -1.97 4.26 -14.93
N GLY A 7 -2.10 5.28 -14.08
CA GLY A 7 -3.38 5.77 -13.57
C GLY A 7 -3.41 5.92 -12.05
N TYR A 8 -4.59 6.31 -11.53
CA TYR A 8 -4.84 6.49 -10.11
C TYR A 8 -5.41 5.20 -9.49
N TRP A 9 -4.85 4.81 -8.36
CA TRP A 9 -5.16 3.60 -7.63
C TRP A 9 -5.42 3.93 -6.17
N GLN A 10 -6.63 3.65 -5.70
CA GLN A 10 -7.04 3.82 -4.31
C GLN A 10 -6.95 2.49 -3.58
N MET A 11 -6.32 2.45 -2.40
CA MET A 11 -6.35 1.25 -1.56
C MET A 11 -7.77 1.03 -1.04
N VAL A 12 -8.26 -0.20 -1.14
CA VAL A 12 -9.59 -0.59 -0.63
C VAL A 12 -9.52 -1.70 0.39
N SER A 13 -8.41 -2.44 0.42
CA SER A 13 -8.21 -3.50 1.39
C SER A 13 -6.73 -3.71 1.65
N PHE A 14 -6.42 -4.10 2.88
CA PHE A 14 -5.12 -4.62 3.27
C PHE A 14 -5.32 -5.79 4.23
N GLU A 15 -4.94 -7.00 3.83
CA GLU A 15 -5.17 -8.22 4.61
C GLU A 15 -4.56 -8.19 6.01
N ALA A 16 -3.49 -7.41 6.22
CA ALA A 16 -2.89 -7.22 7.54
C ALA A 16 -3.88 -6.55 8.51
N PHE A 17 -4.68 -5.59 8.05
CA PHE A 17 -5.70 -4.93 8.88
C PHE A 17 -6.80 -5.91 9.27
N THR A 18 -7.29 -6.69 8.31
CA THR A 18 -8.27 -7.75 8.56
C THR A 18 -7.75 -8.78 9.56
N SER A 19 -6.47 -9.19 9.42
CA SER A 19 -5.83 -10.16 10.32
C SER A 19 -5.69 -9.64 11.75
N ILE A 20 -5.42 -8.34 11.91
CA ILE A 20 -5.32 -7.72 13.24
C ILE A 20 -6.71 -7.62 13.88
N ILE A 21 -7.71 -7.11 13.17
CA ILE A 21 -9.09 -6.95 13.67
C ILE A 21 -9.70 -8.32 14.06
N SER A 22 -9.37 -9.38 13.33
CA SER A 22 -9.87 -10.73 13.62
C SER A 22 -9.03 -11.50 14.67
N SER A 23 -7.99 -10.89 15.23
CA SER A 23 -7.12 -11.56 16.19
C SER A 23 -7.73 -11.62 17.60
N PRO A 24 -7.45 -12.67 18.40
CA PRO A 24 -7.89 -12.75 19.81
C PRO A 24 -7.48 -11.51 20.62
N ARG A 25 -6.27 -11.00 20.36
CA ARG A 25 -5.75 -9.80 21.03
C ARG A 25 -6.61 -8.56 20.79
N HIS A 26 -7.17 -8.40 19.58
CA HIS A 26 -8.08 -7.30 19.29
C HIS A 26 -9.39 -7.47 20.06
N TYR A 27 -9.96 -8.68 20.10
CA TYR A 27 -11.18 -8.95 20.85
C TYR A 27 -11.05 -8.75 22.36
N GLU A 28 -9.89 -9.07 22.91
CA GLU A 28 -9.55 -8.93 24.34
C GLU A 28 -9.16 -7.50 24.73
N ALA A 29 -8.90 -6.61 23.76
CA ALA A 29 -8.56 -5.22 24.03
C ALA A 29 -9.77 -4.42 24.56
N SER A 30 -9.48 -3.28 25.19
CA SER A 30 -10.54 -2.35 25.63
C SER A 30 -11.29 -1.78 24.43
N GLU A 31 -12.52 -1.33 24.64
CA GLU A 31 -13.34 -0.72 23.59
C GLU A 31 -12.66 0.49 22.95
N GLU A 32 -12.03 1.34 23.76
CA GLU A 32 -11.27 2.51 23.30
C GLU A 32 -10.10 2.12 22.38
N GLU A 33 -9.33 1.09 22.75
CA GLU A 33 -8.22 0.60 21.94
C GLU A 33 -8.68 0.01 20.61
N ARG A 34 -9.78 -0.77 20.62
CA ARG A 34 -10.36 -1.32 19.39
C ARG A 34 -10.81 -0.22 18.45
N TYR A 35 -11.59 0.74 18.97
CA TYR A 35 -12.08 1.87 18.19
C TYR A 35 -10.93 2.66 17.56
N LYS A 36 -9.88 2.96 18.33
CA LYS A 36 -8.71 3.70 17.84
C LYS A 36 -7.96 2.97 16.73
N ILE A 37 -7.80 1.66 16.85
CA ILE A 37 -7.15 0.82 15.81
C ILE A 37 -8.01 0.82 14.54
N GLU A 38 -9.31 0.58 14.67
CA GLU A 38 -10.24 0.53 13.54
C GLU A 38 -10.31 1.88 12.82
N GLU A 39 -10.40 2.99 13.56
CA GLU A 39 -10.36 4.36 13.01
C GLU A 39 -9.04 4.62 12.28
N THR A 40 -7.91 4.18 12.84
CA THR A 40 -6.60 4.32 12.19
C THR A 40 -6.54 3.53 10.88
N PHE A 41 -7.06 2.31 10.86
CA PHE A 41 -7.06 1.48 9.65
C PHE A 41 -7.95 2.05 8.58
N GLN A 42 -9.15 2.53 8.95
CA GLN A 42 -10.06 3.20 8.04
C GLN A 42 -9.42 4.46 7.46
N PHE A 43 -8.80 5.29 8.30
CA PHE A 43 -8.08 6.49 7.87
C PHE A 43 -6.98 6.16 6.86
N VAL A 44 -6.20 5.10 7.09
CA VAL A 44 -5.15 4.67 6.14
C VAL A 44 -5.75 4.17 4.83
N LEU A 45 -6.83 3.38 4.86
CA LEU A 45 -7.52 2.92 3.65
C LEU A 45 -8.06 4.07 2.81
N ASP A 46 -8.69 5.05 3.45
CA ASP A 46 -9.32 6.19 2.76
C ASP A 46 -8.29 7.11 2.10
N ASN A 47 -7.07 7.17 2.62
CA ASN A 47 -6.07 8.13 2.18
C ASN A 47 -4.87 7.53 1.44
N THR A 48 -4.72 6.21 1.41
CA THR A 48 -3.59 5.57 0.71
C THR A 48 -3.88 5.41 -0.78
N TYR A 49 -3.07 6.05 -1.62
CA TYR A 49 -3.18 5.98 -3.07
C TYR A 49 -1.82 5.89 -3.76
N TYR A 50 -1.85 5.45 -5.02
CA TYR A 50 -0.76 5.61 -5.99
C TYR A 50 -1.30 6.20 -7.29
N ASN A 51 -0.61 7.18 -7.85
CA ASN A 51 -0.91 7.77 -9.15
C ASN A 51 0.32 7.68 -10.04
N PHE A 52 0.35 6.67 -10.92
CA PHE A 52 1.46 6.40 -11.81
C PHE A 52 1.30 7.17 -13.12
N GLN A 53 2.31 7.98 -13.47
CA GLN A 53 2.34 8.81 -14.67
C GLN A 53 3.71 8.70 -15.35
N ASN A 54 3.77 8.16 -16.57
CA ASN A 54 5.03 7.96 -17.31
C ASN A 54 6.08 7.19 -16.47
N ASP A 55 7.10 7.88 -15.94
CA ASP A 55 8.14 7.36 -15.04
C ASP A 55 8.07 7.94 -13.61
N THR A 56 7.06 8.75 -13.34
CA THR A 56 6.78 9.41 -12.05
C THR A 56 5.60 8.74 -11.36
N VAL A 57 5.64 8.68 -10.03
CA VAL A 57 4.51 8.24 -9.20
C VAL A 57 4.30 9.25 -8.08
N TYR A 58 3.05 9.64 -7.87
CA TYR A 58 2.61 10.36 -6.67
C TYR A 58 1.90 9.38 -5.75
N PHE A 59 2.22 9.40 -4.47
CA PHE A 59 1.69 8.39 -3.56
C PHE A 59 1.64 8.91 -2.13
N ALA A 60 0.69 8.39 -1.35
CA ALA A 60 0.59 8.70 0.06
C ALA A 60 1.37 7.69 0.91
N ASP A 61 1.99 8.16 1.98
CA ASP A 61 2.67 7.34 2.98
C ASP A 61 2.15 7.68 4.38
N TYR A 62 1.77 6.65 5.14
CA TYR A 62 1.35 6.82 6.52
C TYR A 62 2.54 6.65 7.47
N LYS A 63 2.87 7.70 8.23
CA LYS A 63 3.93 7.69 9.25
C LYS A 63 3.55 8.59 10.41
N GLU A 64 3.92 8.22 11.63
CA GLU A 64 3.71 9.08 12.82
C GLU A 64 2.28 9.63 12.93
N HIS A 65 1.29 8.77 12.67
CA HIS A 65 -0.14 9.11 12.70
C HIS A 65 -0.59 10.19 11.69
N LYS A 66 0.14 10.36 10.59
CA LYS A 66 -0.17 11.33 9.53
C LYS A 66 0.06 10.74 8.15
N MET A 67 -0.70 11.24 7.18
CA MET A 67 -0.47 10.99 5.76
C MET A 67 0.47 12.04 5.18
N PHE A 68 1.41 11.59 4.35
CA PHE A 68 2.32 12.46 3.62
C PHE A 68 2.23 12.15 2.14
N ASP A 69 1.98 13.18 1.33
CA ASP A 69 2.10 13.07 -0.12
C ASP A 69 3.58 13.04 -0.51
N LYS A 70 3.92 12.09 -1.38
CA LYS A 70 5.26 11.87 -1.89
C LYS A 70 5.28 11.78 -3.39
N VAL A 71 6.47 12.00 -3.94
CA VAL A 71 6.77 11.82 -5.35
C VAL A 71 7.97 10.90 -5.49
N GLY A 72 7.91 10.02 -6.48
CA GLY A 72 8.92 9.00 -6.73
C GLY A 72 9.14 8.75 -8.23
N ARG A 73 10.24 8.09 -8.55
CA ARG A 73 10.43 7.45 -9.85
C ARG A 73 10.11 5.98 -9.75
N TRP A 74 9.42 5.42 -10.73
CA TRP A 74 9.05 4.01 -10.70
C TRP A 74 9.46 3.26 -11.96
N HIS A 75 9.66 1.96 -11.79
CA HIS A 75 9.80 1.02 -12.89
C HIS A 75 9.39 -0.38 -12.45
N ILE A 76 9.09 -1.23 -13.41
CA ILE A 76 8.80 -2.65 -13.17
C ILE A 76 9.92 -3.46 -13.82
N LYS A 77 10.46 -4.42 -13.07
CA LYS A 77 11.38 -5.44 -13.59
C LYS A 77 10.82 -6.80 -13.19
N SER A 78 10.51 -7.62 -14.21
CA SER A 78 9.77 -8.87 -14.04
C SER A 78 8.42 -8.63 -13.34
N ASP A 79 8.23 -9.19 -12.15
CA ASP A 79 7.04 -9.09 -11.30
C ASP A 79 7.21 -8.07 -10.16
N THR A 80 8.32 -7.32 -10.15
CA THR A 80 8.62 -6.40 -9.05
C THR A 80 8.48 -4.96 -9.49
N LEU A 81 7.63 -4.22 -8.79
CA LEU A 81 7.55 -2.77 -8.84
C LEU A 81 8.58 -2.15 -7.90
N TYR A 82 9.35 -1.21 -8.43
CA TYR A 82 10.31 -0.41 -7.68
C TYR A 82 9.83 1.03 -7.68
N ILE A 83 9.75 1.64 -6.50
CA ILE A 83 9.48 3.07 -6.33
C ILE A 83 10.66 3.68 -5.58
N ASN A 84 11.44 4.51 -6.27
CA ASN A 84 12.48 5.33 -5.68
C ASN A 84 11.83 6.62 -5.18
N ASP A 85 11.74 6.75 -3.86
CA ASP A 85 11.27 7.97 -3.20
C ASP A 85 12.21 9.13 -3.57
N LEU A 86 11.68 10.26 -4.05
CA LEU A 86 12.52 11.43 -4.34
C LEU A 86 12.71 12.33 -3.12
N SER A 87 11.87 12.16 -2.09
CA SER A 87 11.99 12.89 -0.83
C SER A 87 13.04 12.30 0.11
N LYS A 88 13.44 11.03 -0.12
CA LYS A 88 14.36 10.26 0.73
C LYS A 88 15.21 9.33 -0.11
N ILE A 89 16.42 8.99 0.34
CA ILE A 89 17.24 7.96 -0.31
C ILE A 89 16.71 6.57 0.08
N GLN A 90 15.51 6.22 -0.39
CA GLN A 90 14.81 4.97 -0.10
C GLN A 90 14.12 4.42 -1.35
N THR A 91 14.21 3.10 -1.54
CA THR A 91 13.45 2.38 -2.57
C THR A 91 12.44 1.46 -1.90
N TYR A 92 11.16 1.63 -2.24
CA TYR A 92 10.12 0.66 -1.93
C TYR A 92 10.08 -0.39 -3.04
N LYS A 93 9.87 -1.65 -2.64
CA LYS A 93 9.76 -2.77 -3.55
C LYS A 93 8.45 -3.50 -3.28
N PHE A 94 7.72 -3.81 -4.33
CA PHE A 94 6.46 -4.53 -4.24
C PHE A 94 6.44 -5.66 -5.25
N PHE A 95 5.99 -6.84 -4.82
CA PHE A 95 5.65 -7.93 -5.72
C PHE A 95 4.27 -7.66 -6.29
N LEU A 96 4.16 -7.65 -7.62
CA LEU A 96 2.93 -7.45 -8.37
C LEU A 96 2.22 -8.79 -8.54
N LYS A 97 1.26 -9.08 -7.67
CA LYS A 97 0.46 -10.29 -7.74
C LYS A 97 -0.57 -10.22 -8.87
N LYS A 98 -1.13 -9.03 -9.11
CA LYS A 98 -2.13 -8.78 -10.16
C LYS A 98 -2.10 -7.32 -10.61
N VAL A 99 -2.21 -7.09 -11.91
CA VAL A 99 -2.45 -5.76 -12.51
C VAL A 99 -3.37 -5.94 -13.72
N ASP A 100 -4.55 -5.34 -13.67
CA ASP A 100 -5.48 -5.30 -14.81
C ASP A 100 -6.17 -3.93 -14.94
N ALA A 101 -7.28 -3.87 -15.70
CA ALA A 101 -8.01 -2.63 -15.94
C ALA A 101 -8.62 -2.03 -14.67
N ASP A 102 -8.95 -2.84 -13.66
CA ASP A 102 -9.74 -2.38 -12.51
C ASP A 102 -9.04 -2.61 -11.17
N SER A 103 -8.04 -3.50 -11.14
CA SER A 103 -7.42 -4.00 -9.92
C SER A 103 -5.89 -4.04 -9.98
N LEU A 104 -5.27 -3.55 -8.91
CA LEU A 104 -3.85 -3.67 -8.62
C LEU A 104 -3.69 -4.37 -7.27
N VAL A 105 -3.04 -5.53 -7.25
CA VAL A 105 -2.77 -6.29 -6.02
C VAL A 105 -1.27 -6.43 -5.84
N MET A 106 -0.79 -6.00 -4.68
CA MET A 106 0.63 -5.93 -4.38
C MET A 106 0.95 -6.48 -3.00
N ASN A 107 2.13 -7.07 -2.86
CA ASN A 107 2.72 -7.42 -1.57
C ASN A 107 4.02 -6.64 -1.35
N LEU A 108 4.24 -6.14 -0.14
CA LEU A 108 5.50 -5.48 0.23
C LEU A 108 6.66 -6.49 0.15
N ILE A 109 7.77 -6.09 -0.46
CA ILE A 109 9.04 -6.81 -0.37
C ILE A 109 9.90 -6.10 0.68
N HIS A 110 10.22 -6.82 1.76
CA HIS A 110 11.02 -6.32 2.87
C HIS A 110 12.49 -6.14 2.47
N LYS A 111 13.25 -5.41 3.29
CA LYS A 111 14.68 -5.12 3.01
C LYS A 111 15.54 -6.38 2.91
N ASN A 112 15.17 -7.44 3.61
CA ASN A 112 15.84 -8.74 3.57
C ASN A 112 15.47 -9.58 2.33
N GLY A 113 14.53 -9.11 1.49
CA GLY A 113 14.07 -9.79 0.30
C GLY A 113 12.79 -10.60 0.48
N ASP A 114 12.29 -10.76 1.70
CA ASP A 114 11.07 -11.52 1.96
C ASP A 114 9.83 -10.80 1.41
N ILE A 115 8.93 -11.55 0.81
CA ILE A 115 7.64 -11.04 0.34
C ILE A 115 6.63 -11.18 1.48
N SER A 116 5.99 -10.07 1.87
CA SER A 116 4.87 -10.07 2.80
C SER A 116 3.76 -10.97 2.29
N ARG A 117 3.11 -11.71 3.19
CA ARG A 117 1.98 -12.58 2.83
C ARG A 117 0.65 -11.84 2.71
N ASN A 118 0.61 -10.58 3.12
CA ASN A 118 -0.61 -9.79 3.16
C ASN A 118 -0.78 -9.01 1.85
N ASP A 119 -1.89 -9.22 1.16
CA ASP A 119 -2.28 -8.48 -0.04
C ASP A 119 -2.74 -7.07 0.31
N MET A 120 -2.15 -6.09 -0.38
CA MET A 120 -2.71 -4.74 -0.51
C MET A 120 -3.47 -4.69 -1.83
N VAL A 121 -4.76 -4.38 -1.76
CA VAL A 121 -5.66 -4.35 -2.92
C VAL A 121 -6.04 -2.91 -3.21
N PHE A 122 -5.84 -2.52 -4.46
CA PHE A 122 -6.19 -1.21 -4.98
C PHE A 122 -7.16 -1.33 -6.14
N ILE A 123 -8.06 -0.35 -6.24
CA ILE A 123 -8.97 -0.20 -7.39
C ILE A 123 -8.62 1.07 -8.16
N ARG A 124 -8.87 1.04 -9.46
CA ARG A 124 -8.72 2.22 -10.31
C ARG A 124 -9.79 3.27 -9.99
N ARG A 125 -9.42 4.55 -10.01
CA ARG A 125 -10.35 5.69 -10.02
C ARG A 125 -10.16 6.58 -11.24
#